data_AF-A0A2S0QVS1-F1
#
_entry.id   AF-A0A2S0QVS1-F1
#
_cell.length_a   1.000
_cell.length_b   1.000
_cell.length_c   1.000
_cell.angle_alpha   90.00
_cell.angle_beta   90.00
_cell.angle_gamma   90.00
#
_symmetry.space_group_name_H-M   'P 1'
#
loop_
_entity.id
_entity.type
_entity.pdbx_description
1 polymer ?
#
loop_
_entity_poly.entity_id
_entity_poly.type
_entity_poly.pdbx_seq_one_letter_code
_entity_poly.pdbx_strand_id
1 'polypeptide(L)'
;MADFDFDHWRRLAEQDPESYFRARHGAIERFIGAHSPAEAQRLRSLQAHIDCARAAAGTPVHALLAVSRMIETNLIALCEQGAALREATRRLDTIVTQLQGVERIR
;
A
#
# COMPACT_ATOMS: atom_id res chain seq x y z
N MET A 1 -1.46 -1.10 -18.15
CA MET A 1 -0.99 -2.14 -17.21
C MET A 1 -0.43 -3.26 -18.08
N ALA A 2 0.82 -3.67 -17.86
CA ALA A 2 1.34 -4.85 -18.55
C ALA A 2 0.42 -6.05 -18.28
N ASP A 3 0.16 -6.84 -19.30
CA ASP A 3 -0.63 -8.05 -19.18
C ASP A 3 0.11 -9.01 -18.22
N PHE A 4 -0.45 -9.24 -17.04
CA PHE A 4 0.18 -10.13 -16.06
C PHE A 4 -0.16 -11.58 -16.46
N ASP A 5 0.81 -12.28 -17.05
CA ASP A 5 0.64 -13.67 -17.49
C ASP A 5 0.63 -14.63 -16.29
N PHE A 6 -0.53 -14.76 -15.65
CA PHE A 6 -0.72 -15.64 -14.49
C PHE A 6 -0.37 -17.10 -14.80
N ASP A 7 -0.68 -17.57 -16.01
CA ASP A 7 -0.42 -18.96 -16.41
C ASP A 7 1.06 -19.26 -16.55
N HIS A 8 1.87 -18.31 -16.99
CA HIS A 8 3.33 -18.41 -16.96
C HIS A 8 3.83 -18.55 -15.51
N TRP A 9 3.42 -17.65 -14.61
CA TRP A 9 3.88 -17.66 -13.22
C TRP A 9 3.46 -18.93 -12.47
N ARG A 10 2.23 -19.42 -12.71
CA ARG A 10 1.73 -20.67 -12.12
C ARG A 10 2.56 -21.86 -12.60
N ARG A 11 2.77 -22.01 -13.91
CA ARG A 11 3.60 -23.09 -14.47
C ARG A 11 5.02 -23.04 -13.93
N LEU A 12 5.61 -21.85 -13.83
CA LEU A 12 6.95 -21.68 -13.28
C LEU A 12 7.01 -22.12 -11.81
N ALA A 13 6.02 -21.76 -10.99
CA ALA A 13 5.96 -22.19 -9.58
C ALA A 13 5.80 -23.71 -9.42
N GLU A 14 5.07 -24.36 -10.33
CA GLU A 14 4.84 -25.81 -10.30
C GLU A 14 6.07 -26.61 -10.79
N GLN A 15 6.76 -26.11 -11.82
CA GLN A 15 7.82 -26.85 -12.51
C GLN A 15 9.22 -26.55 -11.99
N ASP A 16 9.49 -25.28 -11.64
CA ASP A 16 10.78 -24.80 -11.15
C ASP A 16 10.58 -23.72 -10.08
N PRO A 17 10.34 -24.14 -8.81
CA PRO A 17 10.12 -23.23 -7.71
C PRO A 17 11.25 -22.22 -7.50
N GLU A 18 12.51 -22.61 -7.74
CA GLU A 18 13.64 -21.69 -7.60
C GLU A 18 13.59 -20.58 -8.64
N SER A 19 13.36 -20.92 -9.91
CA SER A 19 13.21 -19.92 -10.96
C SER A 19 12.01 -19.01 -10.73
N TYR A 20 10.92 -19.54 -10.17
CA TYR A 20 9.78 -18.72 -9.73
C TYR A 20 10.21 -17.67 -8.69
N PHE A 21 10.93 -18.07 -7.64
CA PHE A 21 11.36 -17.12 -6.60
C PHE A 21 12.35 -16.08 -7.13
N ARG A 22 13.27 -16.47 -8.00
CA ARG A 22 14.18 -15.54 -8.69
C ARG A 22 13.41 -14.54 -9.57
N ALA A 23 12.50 -15.03 -10.40
CA ALA A 23 11.68 -14.19 -11.27
C ALA A 23 10.83 -13.22 -10.45
N ARG A 24 10.21 -13.71 -9.36
CA ARG A 24 9.37 -12.90 -8.46
C ARG A 24 10.19 -11.76 -7.85
N HIS A 25 11.36 -12.07 -7.32
CA HIS A 25 12.24 -11.06 -6.75
C HIS A 25 12.61 -9.99 -7.80
N GLY A 26 13.00 -10.40 -9.01
CA GLY A 26 13.30 -9.47 -10.09
C GLY A 26 12.12 -8.60 -10.53
N ALA A 27 10.89 -9.14 -10.54
CA ALA A 27 9.69 -8.37 -10.86
C ALA A 27 9.41 -7.29 -9.81
N ILE A 28 9.57 -7.62 -8.52
CA ILE A 28 9.38 -6.70 -7.40
C ILE A 28 10.46 -5.61 -7.43
N GLU A 29 11.73 -5.95 -7.57
CA GLU A 29 12.82 -4.95 -7.62
C GLU A 29 12.69 -4.01 -8.81
N ARG A 30 12.27 -4.51 -9.98
CA ARG A 30 11.97 -3.64 -11.15
C ARG A 30 10.84 -2.65 -10.85
N PHE A 31 9.77 -3.11 -10.19
CA PHE A 31 8.66 -2.23 -9.82
C PHE A 31 9.12 -1.17 -8.81
N ILE A 32 9.84 -1.56 -7.78
CA ILE A 32 10.38 -0.65 -6.76
C ILE A 32 11.34 0.37 -7.40
N GLY A 33 12.25 -0.10 -8.26
CA GLY A 33 13.26 0.74 -8.92
C GLY A 33 12.71 1.73 -9.95
N ALA A 34 11.46 1.58 -10.37
CA ALA A 34 10.79 2.52 -11.28
C ALA A 34 10.28 3.80 -10.58
N HIS A 35 10.34 3.86 -9.24
CA HIS A 35 9.85 5.00 -8.46
C HIS A 35 11.00 5.91 -7.99
N SER A 36 10.68 7.11 -7.49
CA SER A 36 11.70 8.01 -6.94
C SER A 36 12.44 7.38 -5.75
N PRO A 37 13.69 7.78 -5.42
CA PRO A 37 14.46 7.15 -4.35
C PRO A 37 13.72 7.09 -2.99
N ALA A 38 12.97 8.13 -2.64
CA ALA A 38 12.20 8.19 -1.40
C ALA A 38 10.99 7.24 -1.40
N GLU A 39 10.33 7.06 -2.55
CA GLU A 39 9.22 6.11 -2.71
C GLU A 39 9.75 4.68 -2.76
N ALA A 40 10.81 4.43 -3.53
CA ALA A 40 11.47 3.13 -3.61
C ALA A 40 11.88 2.63 -2.22
N GLN A 41 12.44 3.50 -1.37
CA GLN A 41 12.78 3.12 0.00
C GLN A 41 11.55 2.70 0.82
N ARG A 42 10.44 3.44 0.70
CA ARG A 42 9.17 3.10 1.38
C ARG A 42 8.60 1.77 0.87
N LEU A 43 8.66 1.54 -0.44
CA LEU A 43 8.21 0.29 -1.05
C LEU A 43 9.06 -0.91 -0.60
N ARG A 44 10.38 -0.75 -0.45
CA ARG A 44 11.25 -1.81 0.12
C ARG A 44 10.88 -2.13 1.56
N SER A 45 10.62 -1.11 2.38
CA SER A 45 10.15 -1.33 3.74
C SER A 45 8.81 -2.09 3.77
N LEU A 46 7.86 -1.74 2.90
CA LEU A 46 6.60 -2.47 2.77
C LEU A 46 6.83 -3.92 2.32
N GLN A 47 7.67 -4.14 1.32
CA GLN A 47 7.99 -5.47 0.81
C GLN A 47 8.60 -6.38 1.88
N ALA A 48 9.49 -5.84 2.73
CA ALA A 48 10.05 -6.57 3.86
C ALA A 48 8.97 -7.02 4.85
N HIS A 49 7.98 -6.18 5.15
CA HIS A 49 6.85 -6.57 5.99
C HIS A 49 6.00 -7.68 5.35
N ILE A 50 5.74 -7.59 4.04
CA ILE A 50 5.03 -8.62 3.28
C ILE A 50 5.78 -9.95 3.34
N ASP A 51 7.11 -9.95 3.15
CA ASP A 51 7.89 -11.17 3.15
C ASP A 51 7.96 -11.81 4.55
N CYS A 52 8.06 -11.01 5.62
CA CYS A 52 7.92 -11.50 7.01
C CYS A 52 6.55 -12.14 7.26
N ALA A 53 5.46 -11.48 6.84
CA ALA A 53 4.10 -12.01 7.00
C ALA A 53 3.92 -13.33 6.23
N ARG A 54 4.45 -13.43 5.01
CA ARG A 54 4.42 -14.66 4.20
C ARG A 54 5.20 -15.80 4.86
N ALA A 55 6.38 -15.51 5.40
CA ALA A 55 7.19 -16.52 6.09
C ALA A 55 6.51 -17.03 7.38
N ALA A 56 5.90 -16.14 8.16
CA ALA A 56 5.20 -16.48 9.39
C ALA A 56 3.91 -17.29 9.15
N ALA A 57 3.26 -17.10 8.01
CA ALA A 57 1.96 -17.72 7.72
C ALA A 57 2.01 -19.23 7.44
N GLY A 58 3.19 -19.80 7.11
CA GLY A 58 3.40 -21.24 6.94
C GLY A 58 2.77 -21.89 5.69
N THR A 59 1.68 -21.34 5.15
CA THR A 59 1.06 -21.80 3.89
C THR A 59 0.72 -20.64 2.96
N PRO A 60 0.67 -20.86 1.63
CA PRO A 60 0.29 -19.82 0.67
C PRO A 60 -1.08 -19.20 0.93
N VAL A 61 -2.07 -19.99 1.36
CA VAL A 61 -3.42 -19.50 1.66
C VAL A 61 -3.41 -18.60 2.90
N HIS A 62 -2.71 -18.99 3.97
CA HIS A 62 -2.57 -18.13 5.14
C HIS A 62 -1.79 -16.86 4.83
N ALA A 63 -0.77 -16.95 3.96
CA ALA A 63 0.00 -15.79 3.51
C ALA A 63 -0.88 -14.80 2.73
N LEU A 64 -1.76 -15.30 1.86
CA LEU A 64 -2.74 -14.48 1.15
C LEU A 64 -3.68 -13.77 2.14
N LEU A 65 -4.25 -14.50 3.10
CA LEU A 65 -5.12 -13.92 4.12
C LEU A 65 -4.39 -12.86 4.97
N ALA A 66 -3.14 -13.11 5.33
CA ALA A 66 -2.32 -12.17 6.10
C ALA A 66 -2.09 -10.87 5.31
N VAL A 67 -1.69 -10.96 4.04
CA VAL A 67 -1.48 -9.79 3.18
C VAL A 67 -2.79 -9.05 2.93
N SER A 68 -3.90 -9.75 2.68
CA SER A 68 -5.22 -9.12 2.50
C SER A 68 -5.66 -8.35 3.74
N ARG A 69 -5.45 -8.89 4.95
CA ARG A 69 -5.71 -8.18 6.21
C ARG A 69 -4.82 -6.95 6.38
N MET A 70 -3.55 -7.02 5.98
CA MET A 70 -2.67 -5.85 5.99
C MET A 70 -3.24 -4.74 5.09
N ILE A 71 -3.70 -5.08 3.89
CA ILE A 71 -4.31 -4.12 2.96
C ILE A 71 -5.58 -3.51 3.59
N GLU A 72 -6.46 -4.34 4.13
CA GLU A 72 -7.69 -3.91 4.81
C GLU A 72 -7.42 -2.91 5.94
N THR A 73 -6.49 -3.24 6.86
CA THR A 73 -6.10 -2.35 7.96
C THR A 73 -5.59 -1.01 7.46
N ASN A 74 -4.77 -1.00 6.41
CA ASN A 74 -4.26 0.25 5.84
C ASN A 74 -5.37 1.08 5.17
N LEU A 75 -6.31 0.44 4.48
CA LEU A 75 -7.46 1.13 3.88
C LEU A 75 -8.35 1.76 4.94
N ILE A 76 -8.62 1.05 6.04
CA ILE A 76 -9.40 1.58 7.17
C ILE A 76 -8.69 2.81 7.75
N ALA A 77 -7.39 2.71 8.03
CA ALA A 77 -6.61 3.82 8.57
C ALA A 77 -6.60 5.05 7.63
N LEU A 78 -6.50 4.84 6.32
CA LEU A 78 -6.60 5.93 5.33
C LEU A 78 -7.98 6.59 5.32
N CYS A 79 -9.05 5.79 5.41
CA CYS A 79 -10.42 6.30 5.52
C CYS A 79 -10.61 7.16 6.78
N GLU A 80 -10.09 6.71 7.92
CA GLU A 80 -10.12 7.44 9.19
C GLU A 80 -9.35 8.76 9.10
N GLN A 81 -8.12 8.73 8.58
CA GLN A 81 -7.31 9.93 8.37
C GLN A 81 -7.99 10.92 7.42
N GLY A 82 -8.61 10.42 6.34
CA GLY A 82 -9.39 11.26 5.43
C GLY A 82 -10.60 11.90 6.09
N ALA A 83 -11.30 11.18 6.96
CA ALA A 83 -12.41 11.73 7.74
C ALA A 83 -11.93 12.82 8.71
N ALA A 84 -10.83 12.57 9.42
CA ALA A 84 -10.22 13.53 10.33
C ALA A 84 -9.76 14.81 9.60
N LEU A 85 -9.15 14.67 8.41
CA LEU A 85 -8.73 15.80 7.61
C LEU A 85 -9.93 16.64 7.14
N ARG A 86 -11.00 15.99 6.65
CA ARG A 86 -12.24 16.70 6.26
C ARG A 86 -12.86 17.47 7.43
N GLU A 87 -12.85 16.88 8.62
CA GLU A 87 -13.33 17.52 9.84
C GLU A 87 -12.49 18.77 10.19
N ALA A 88 -11.15 18.64 10.15
CA ALA A 88 -10.25 19.75 10.42
C ALA A 88 -10.43 20.90 9.42
N THR A 89 -10.55 20.60 8.12
CA THR A 89 -10.81 21.60 7.07
C THR A 89 -12.12 22.36 7.33
N ARG A 90 -13.21 21.65 7.66
CA ARG A 90 -14.51 22.28 7.94
C ARG A 90 -14.47 23.22 9.17
N ARG A 91 -13.68 22.87 10.19
CA ARG A 91 -13.48 23.72 11.36
C ARG A 91 -12.76 25.01 11.00
N LEU A 92 -11.71 24.91 10.17
CA LEU A 92 -10.99 26.09 9.68
C LEU A 92 -11.91 26.99 8.85
N ASP A 93 -12.72 26.44 7.95
CA ASP A 93 -13.69 27.23 7.17
C ASP A 93 -14.69 27.99 8.05
N THR A 94 -15.18 27.33 9.10
CA THR A 94 -16.07 27.97 10.08
C THR A 94 -15.39 29.16 10.77
N ILE A 95 -14.15 28.97 11.25
CA ILE A 95 -13.39 30.02 11.94
C ILE A 95 -13.09 31.19 10.98
N VAL A 96 -12.66 30.90 9.76
CA VAL A 96 -12.38 31.92 8.74
C VAL A 96 -13.65 32.74 8.45
N THR A 97 -14.79 32.08 8.28
CA THR A 97 -16.07 32.75 8.03
C THR A 97 -16.47 33.66 9.20
N GLN A 98 -16.27 33.20 10.44
CA GLN A 98 -16.55 34.00 11.64
C GLN A 98 -15.66 35.24 11.74
N LEU A 99 -14.35 35.10 11.49
CA LEU A 99 -13.40 36.21 11.51
C LEU A 99 -13.73 37.26 10.44
N GLN A 100 -14.05 36.82 9.22
CA GLN A 100 -14.49 37.71 8.13
C GLN A 100 -15.80 38.44 8.44
N GLY A 101 -16.72 37.78 9.16
CA GLY A 101 -17.96 38.39 9.63
C GLY A 101 -17.72 39.47 10.69
N VAL A 102 -16.77 39.25 11.61
CA VAL A 102 -16.39 40.21 12.66
C VAL A 102 -15.67 41.43 12.07
N GLU A 103 -14.80 41.24 11.07
CA GLU A 103 -14.12 42.35 10.38
C GLU A 103 -15.07 43.24 9.57
N ARG A 104 -16.21 42.73 9.11
CA ARG A 104 -17.21 43.51 8.36
C ARG A 104 -18.14 44.38 9.22
N ILE A 105 -18.14 44.18 10.54
CA ILE A 105 -19.00 44.92 11.50
C ILE A 105 -18.20 46.02 12.22
N ARG A 106 -16.87 46.05 12.06
CA ARG A 106 -15.98 47.15 12.46
C ARG A 106 -15.75 48.12 11.32
#